data_AF-A0A6B2SXK4-F1
#
_entry.id   AF-A0A6B2SXK4-F1
#
_cell.length_a   1.000
_cell.length_b   1.000
_cell.length_c   1.000
_cell.angle_alpha   90.00
_cell.angle_beta   90.00
_cell.angle_gamma   90.00
#
_symmetry.space_group_name_H-M   'P 1'
#
loop_
_entity.id
_entity.type
_entity.pdbx_description
1 polymer ?
#
loop_
_entity_poly.entity_id
_entity_poly.type
_entity_poly.pdbx_seq_one_letter_code
_entity_poly.pdbx_strand_id
1 'polypeptide(L)'
;AAGRTAVLVAYFIPHRDCGAYSAGGAHDDAHYRRWIDDFAAGLGSHGAYVIVEPDAVAHLVAGCPGADAAERYGLLAHAVQRLKRQPHTKVYVDAGNASWIPDERRLVAPLRSAGIAEADGFAVNVSNHQTNEVSSAYAHRLARELGGGKHFVIDTSRNGNGPYRGTQAWCNPPGRALGTPPTATTGDPSLDAYLWIKRPGESDGTCRGGPEAGQWWPEYALGLAGRARG
;
A
#
# COMPACT_ATOMS: atom_id res chain seq x y z
N ALA A 1 24.13 11.79 5.95
CA ALA A 1 22.69 11.44 5.85
C ALA A 1 21.87 12.43 6.69
N ALA A 2 20.67 12.82 6.24
CA ALA A 2 19.90 13.93 6.84
C ALA A 2 19.12 13.58 8.12
N GLY A 3 19.40 12.45 8.79
CA GLY A 3 18.66 12.00 9.98
C GLY A 3 17.16 11.75 9.73
N ARG A 4 16.78 11.41 8.48
CA ARG A 4 15.39 11.18 8.06
C ARG A 4 15.11 9.70 7.89
N THR A 5 13.89 9.27 8.17
CA THR A 5 13.39 7.92 7.89
C THR A 5 12.85 7.85 6.47
N ALA A 6 13.24 6.84 5.70
CA ALA A 6 12.72 6.62 4.35
C ALA A 6 11.34 5.95 4.37
N VAL A 7 10.52 6.22 3.36
CA VAL A 7 9.31 5.45 3.06
C VAL A 7 9.52 4.81 1.70
N LEU A 8 9.49 3.48 1.64
CA LEU A 8 9.77 2.71 0.44
C LEU A 8 8.62 1.73 0.20
N VAL A 9 8.37 1.44 -1.07
CA VAL A 9 7.34 0.50 -1.50
C VAL A 9 8.03 -0.63 -2.24
N ALA A 10 7.91 -1.84 -1.71
CA ALA A 10 8.31 -3.04 -2.43
C ALA A 10 7.13 -3.46 -3.33
N TYR A 11 7.25 -3.29 -4.64
CA TYR A 11 6.14 -3.49 -5.59
C TYR A 11 6.58 -4.27 -6.84
N PHE A 12 6.99 -5.52 -6.65
CA PHE A 12 7.57 -6.35 -7.69
C PHE A 12 7.05 -7.80 -7.71
N ILE A 13 5.93 -8.09 -7.04
CA ILE A 13 5.35 -9.45 -7.00
C ILE A 13 5.03 -10.00 -8.40
N PRO A 14 5.23 -11.30 -8.68
CA PRO A 14 4.75 -11.93 -9.91
C PRO A 14 3.24 -11.77 -10.14
N HIS A 15 2.84 -11.68 -11.40
CA HIS A 15 1.46 -11.44 -11.83
C HIS A 15 0.87 -10.16 -11.19
N ARG A 16 1.70 -9.11 -11.06
CA ARG A 16 1.30 -7.83 -10.46
C ARG A 16 0.09 -7.26 -11.17
N ASP A 17 -0.81 -6.67 -10.39
CA ASP A 17 -2.04 -6.02 -10.86
C ASP A 17 -2.96 -6.94 -11.69
N CYS A 18 -2.77 -8.26 -11.60
CA CYS A 18 -3.56 -9.25 -12.36
C CYS A 18 -3.62 -8.98 -13.87
N GLY A 19 -2.59 -8.31 -14.43
CA GLY A 19 -2.54 -7.93 -15.84
C GLY A 19 -3.24 -6.62 -16.21
N ALA A 20 -3.69 -5.82 -15.23
CA ALA A 20 -4.30 -4.51 -15.47
C ALA A 20 -3.24 -3.40 -15.72
N TYR A 21 -3.55 -2.13 -15.43
CA TYR A 21 -2.76 -0.98 -15.88
C TYR A 21 -1.32 -0.92 -15.33
N SER A 22 -1.10 -1.50 -14.15
CA SER A 22 0.20 -1.57 -13.46
C SER A 22 0.84 -2.97 -13.55
N ALA A 23 0.44 -3.77 -14.55
CA ALA A 23 1.00 -5.10 -14.78
C ALA A 23 2.53 -5.11 -14.84
N GLY A 24 3.11 -6.24 -14.48
CA GLY A 24 4.56 -6.44 -14.43
C GLY A 24 4.96 -7.30 -13.23
N GLY A 25 6.08 -6.94 -12.61
CA GLY A 25 6.66 -7.70 -11.50
C GLY A 25 7.73 -8.69 -11.95
N ALA A 26 8.20 -9.50 -11.01
CA ALA A 26 9.14 -10.57 -11.29
C ALA A 26 8.52 -11.62 -12.22
N HIS A 27 9.35 -12.20 -13.10
CA HIS A 27 8.93 -13.26 -14.02
C HIS A 27 8.72 -14.61 -13.33
N ASP A 28 9.34 -14.83 -12.17
CA ASP A 28 9.15 -16.02 -11.32
C ASP A 28 9.50 -15.75 -9.84
N ASP A 29 9.23 -16.74 -9.01
CA ASP A 29 9.56 -16.78 -7.58
C ASP A 29 11.03 -16.51 -7.27
N ALA A 30 11.93 -17.12 -8.02
CA ALA A 30 13.36 -17.04 -7.76
C ALA A 30 13.87 -15.62 -8.02
N HIS A 31 13.35 -14.95 -9.05
CA HIS A 31 13.63 -13.56 -9.35
C HIS A 31 13.08 -12.63 -8.27
N TYR A 32 11.85 -12.85 -7.80
CA TYR A 32 11.29 -12.08 -6.69
C TYR A 32 12.15 -12.18 -5.42
N ARG A 33 12.57 -13.40 -5.06
CA ARG A 33 13.40 -13.66 -3.88
C ARG A 33 14.76 -12.97 -3.97
N ARG A 34 15.45 -13.06 -5.11
CA ARG A 34 16.71 -12.34 -5.33
C ARG A 34 16.52 -10.82 -5.24
N TRP A 35 15.46 -10.31 -5.87
CA TRP A 35 15.18 -8.89 -5.85
C TRP A 35 14.91 -8.36 -4.42
N ILE A 36 14.14 -9.08 -3.60
CA ILE A 36 13.90 -8.65 -2.21
C ILE A 36 15.15 -8.77 -1.34
N ASP A 37 16.02 -9.73 -1.62
CA ASP A 37 17.32 -9.84 -0.96
C ASP A 37 18.22 -8.64 -1.26
N ASP A 38 18.28 -8.22 -2.52
CA ASP A 38 19.05 -7.05 -2.97
C ASP A 38 18.46 -5.75 -2.41
N PHE A 39 17.12 -5.60 -2.44
CA PHE A 39 16.42 -4.48 -1.85
C PHE A 39 16.75 -4.35 -0.35
N ALA A 40 16.67 -5.45 0.38
CA ALA A 40 16.95 -5.50 1.81
C ALA A 40 18.45 -5.30 2.13
N ALA A 41 19.36 -5.72 1.25
CA ALA A 41 20.78 -5.41 1.37
C ALA A 41 21.04 -3.90 1.16
N GLY A 42 20.37 -3.28 0.20
CA GLY A 42 20.46 -1.84 -0.06
C GLY A 42 19.92 -0.97 1.10
N LEU A 43 18.93 -1.46 1.84
CA LEU A 43 18.48 -0.84 3.09
C LEU A 43 19.60 -0.81 4.15
N GLY A 44 20.34 -1.90 4.29
CA GLY A 44 21.37 -2.06 5.33
C GLY A 44 20.81 -1.81 6.73
N SER A 45 21.37 -0.83 7.43
CA SER A 45 20.92 -0.41 8.77
C SER A 45 20.18 0.94 8.77
N HIS A 46 19.69 1.43 7.63
CA HIS A 46 18.98 2.70 7.59
C HIS A 46 17.55 2.57 8.13
N GLY A 47 17.06 3.62 8.79
CA GLY A 47 15.67 3.68 9.24
C GLY A 47 14.70 3.78 8.06
N ALA A 48 13.75 2.85 7.95
CA ALA A 48 12.77 2.84 6.87
C ALA A 48 11.41 2.29 7.28
N TYR A 49 10.35 2.85 6.71
CA TYR A 49 9.05 2.21 6.55
C TYR A 49 9.04 1.51 5.19
N VAL A 50 8.77 0.21 5.15
CA VAL A 50 8.63 -0.56 3.92
C VAL A 50 7.20 -1.06 3.81
N ILE A 51 6.51 -0.62 2.75
CA ILE A 51 5.18 -1.08 2.37
C ILE A 51 5.35 -2.25 1.42
N VAL A 52 4.87 -3.43 1.80
CA VAL A 52 5.06 -4.67 1.04
C VAL A 52 3.86 -4.92 0.13
N GLU A 53 4.15 -4.86 -1.17
CA GLU A 53 3.32 -5.28 -2.29
C GLU A 53 1.88 -4.77 -2.23
N PRO A 54 1.66 -3.46 -2.48
CA PRO A 54 0.33 -2.91 -2.67
C PRO A 54 -0.56 -3.82 -3.51
N ASP A 55 -1.80 -4.00 -3.04
CA ASP A 55 -2.86 -4.76 -3.69
C ASP A 55 -2.65 -6.28 -3.75
N ALA A 56 -1.46 -6.82 -3.47
CA ALA A 56 -1.14 -8.23 -3.72
C ALA A 56 -2.06 -9.21 -2.98
N VAL A 57 -2.38 -8.89 -1.71
CA VAL A 57 -3.30 -9.68 -0.88
C VAL A 57 -4.75 -9.44 -1.32
N ALA A 58 -5.16 -8.19 -1.44
CA ALA A 58 -6.53 -7.80 -1.77
C ALA A 58 -6.97 -8.32 -3.15
N HIS A 59 -6.08 -8.33 -4.14
CA HIS A 59 -6.33 -8.91 -5.46
C HIS A 59 -6.71 -10.39 -5.39
N LEU A 60 -5.97 -11.20 -4.64
CA LEU A 60 -6.31 -12.62 -4.49
C LEU A 60 -7.64 -12.80 -3.76
N VAL A 61 -7.91 -12.00 -2.73
CA VAL A 61 -9.20 -12.04 -2.02
C VAL A 61 -10.36 -11.65 -2.93
N ALA A 62 -10.18 -10.65 -3.78
CA ALA A 62 -11.19 -10.17 -4.72
C ALA A 62 -11.36 -11.07 -5.97
N GLY A 63 -10.41 -11.98 -6.21
CA GLY A 63 -10.34 -12.82 -7.40
C GLY A 63 -9.36 -12.25 -8.43
N CYS A 64 -8.15 -12.78 -8.43
CA CYS A 64 -7.09 -12.44 -9.38
C CYS A 64 -6.82 -13.67 -10.26
N PRO A 65 -7.30 -13.68 -11.51
CA PRO A 65 -7.04 -14.80 -12.41
C PRO A 65 -5.54 -14.98 -12.65
N GLY A 66 -5.07 -16.22 -12.62
CA GLY A 66 -3.70 -16.58 -12.99
C GLY A 66 -2.62 -16.42 -11.92
N ALA A 67 -2.96 -15.93 -10.72
CA ALA A 67 -2.05 -15.93 -9.58
C ALA A 67 -2.39 -17.08 -8.62
N ASP A 68 -1.41 -17.92 -8.29
CA ASP A 68 -1.56 -18.93 -7.24
C ASP A 68 -1.50 -18.28 -5.86
N ALA A 69 -2.45 -18.61 -5.00
CA ALA A 69 -2.56 -18.00 -3.69
C ALA A 69 -1.45 -18.44 -2.74
N ALA A 70 -1.06 -19.71 -2.76
CA ALA A 70 -0.03 -20.23 -1.89
C ALA A 70 1.35 -19.68 -2.27
N GLU A 71 1.64 -19.61 -3.58
CA GLU A 71 2.86 -19.02 -4.13
C GLU A 71 2.97 -17.55 -3.74
N ARG A 72 1.96 -16.73 -4.07
CA ARG A 72 1.98 -15.29 -3.77
C ARG A 72 2.12 -15.04 -2.26
N TYR A 73 1.30 -15.67 -1.42
CA TYR A 73 1.40 -15.47 0.02
C TYR A 73 2.75 -15.95 0.58
N GLY A 74 3.30 -17.04 0.04
CA GLY A 74 4.64 -17.50 0.40
C GLY A 74 5.75 -16.51 0.05
N LEU A 75 5.65 -15.82 -1.10
CA LEU A 75 6.58 -14.75 -1.47
C LEU A 75 6.44 -13.52 -0.56
N LEU A 76 5.22 -13.13 -0.21
CA LEU A 76 4.98 -12.03 0.72
C LEU A 76 5.55 -12.33 2.11
N ALA A 77 5.32 -13.55 2.63
CA ALA A 77 5.87 -13.98 3.90
C ALA A 77 7.41 -13.98 3.87
N HIS A 78 8.02 -14.44 2.78
CA HIS A 78 9.47 -14.36 2.59
C HIS A 78 9.97 -12.91 2.59
N ALA A 79 9.29 -12.00 1.89
CA ALA A 79 9.64 -10.59 1.89
C ALA A 79 9.61 -9.99 3.29
N VAL A 80 8.55 -10.24 4.06
CA VAL A 80 8.43 -9.81 5.46
C VAL A 80 9.60 -10.35 6.29
N GLN A 81 9.84 -11.65 6.26
CA GLN A 81 10.93 -12.31 7.01
C GLN A 81 12.29 -11.72 6.66
N ARG A 82 12.54 -11.46 5.37
CA ARG A 82 13.81 -10.92 4.90
C ARG A 82 14.02 -9.48 5.36
N LEU A 83 12.98 -8.65 5.26
CA LEU A 83 12.98 -7.23 5.63
C LEU A 83 13.09 -7.04 7.17
N LYS A 84 12.47 -7.92 7.94
CA LYS A 84 12.53 -7.88 9.42
C LYS A 84 13.91 -8.21 10.01
N ARG A 85 14.86 -8.67 9.18
CA ARG A 85 16.27 -8.80 9.57
C ARG A 85 17.00 -7.45 9.62
N GLN A 86 16.42 -6.37 9.09
CA GLN A 86 17.02 -5.04 9.15
C GLN A 86 16.65 -4.37 10.49
N PRO A 87 17.63 -3.84 11.24
CA PRO A 87 17.45 -3.44 12.64
C PRO A 87 16.54 -2.23 12.84
N HIS A 88 16.36 -1.40 11.80
CA HIS A 88 15.61 -0.14 11.89
C HIS A 88 14.50 -0.07 10.83
N THR A 89 14.05 -1.21 10.33
CA THR A 89 13.01 -1.30 9.32
C THR A 89 11.68 -1.72 9.92
N LYS A 90 10.67 -0.85 9.75
CA LYS A 90 9.27 -1.18 10.00
C LYS A 90 8.64 -1.69 8.71
N VAL A 91 7.95 -2.82 8.78
CA VAL A 91 7.38 -3.54 7.64
C VAL A 91 5.86 -3.59 7.76
N TYR A 92 5.17 -3.15 6.72
CA TYR A 92 3.71 -3.13 6.65
C TYR A 92 3.24 -3.89 5.40
N VAL A 93 2.51 -4.98 5.58
CA VAL A 93 1.88 -5.70 4.44
C VAL A 93 0.66 -4.92 3.98
N ASP A 94 0.50 -4.69 2.67
CA ASP A 94 -0.70 -4.00 2.18
C ASP A 94 -1.98 -4.82 2.42
N ALA A 95 -3.03 -4.14 2.88
CA ALA A 95 -4.33 -4.70 3.21
C ALA A 95 -5.48 -4.02 2.43
N GLY A 96 -5.18 -3.45 1.26
CA GLY A 96 -6.16 -2.82 0.39
C GLY A 96 -6.88 -1.64 1.04
N ASN A 97 -8.20 -1.54 0.83
CA ASN A 97 -8.99 -0.43 1.34
C ASN A 97 -10.46 -0.81 1.58
N ALA A 98 -11.13 0.01 2.40
CA ALA A 98 -12.50 -0.22 2.87
C ALA A 98 -13.57 -0.31 1.76
N SER A 99 -13.33 0.28 0.59
CA SER A 99 -14.30 0.19 -0.53
C SER A 99 -14.11 -1.07 -1.36
N TRP A 100 -12.93 -1.68 -1.31
CA TRP A 100 -12.59 -2.84 -2.12
C TRP A 100 -12.90 -4.15 -1.41
N ILE A 101 -12.42 -4.30 -0.17
CA ILE A 101 -12.73 -5.45 0.69
C ILE A 101 -13.57 -4.92 1.87
N PRO A 102 -14.89 -4.69 1.69
CA PRO A 102 -15.73 -4.10 2.75
C PRO A 102 -15.89 -5.01 3.98
N ASP A 103 -15.76 -6.33 3.80
CA ASP A 103 -15.67 -7.30 4.89
C ASP A 103 -14.19 -7.63 5.18
N GLU A 104 -13.59 -6.86 6.10
CA GLU A 104 -12.17 -7.00 6.45
C GLU A 104 -11.79 -8.40 6.95
N ARG A 105 -12.73 -9.22 7.44
CA ARG A 105 -12.45 -10.58 7.92
C ARG A 105 -11.87 -11.48 6.84
N ARG A 106 -12.23 -11.21 5.59
CA ARG A 106 -11.71 -11.93 4.43
C ARG A 106 -10.20 -11.78 4.24
N LEU A 107 -9.57 -10.78 4.86
CA LEU A 107 -8.12 -10.57 4.83
C LEU A 107 -7.36 -11.30 5.94
N VAL A 108 -8.03 -11.80 7.00
CA VAL A 108 -7.35 -12.35 8.18
C VAL A 108 -6.48 -13.56 7.82
N ALA A 109 -7.06 -14.58 7.17
CA ALA A 109 -6.30 -15.76 6.78
C ALA A 109 -5.23 -15.43 5.69
N PRO A 110 -5.55 -14.66 4.63
CA PRO A 110 -4.55 -14.19 3.66
C PRO A 110 -3.37 -13.45 4.28
N LEU A 111 -3.60 -12.49 5.18
CA LEU A 111 -2.53 -11.72 5.83
C LEU A 111 -1.69 -12.61 6.75
N ARG A 112 -2.32 -13.57 7.45
CA ARG A 112 -1.58 -14.58 8.22
C ARG A 112 -0.66 -15.40 7.34
N SER A 113 -1.15 -15.89 6.20
CA SER A 113 -0.33 -16.60 5.21
C SER A 113 0.76 -15.72 4.60
N ALA A 114 0.53 -14.41 4.48
CA ALA A 114 1.49 -13.43 3.98
C ALA A 114 2.51 -12.93 5.02
N GLY A 115 2.55 -13.53 6.22
CA GLY A 115 3.56 -13.23 7.23
C GLY A 115 3.26 -12.03 8.14
N ILE A 116 2.01 -11.56 8.22
CA ILE A 116 1.63 -10.42 9.08
C ILE A 116 2.03 -10.60 10.55
N ALA A 117 2.18 -11.85 11.02
CA ALA A 117 2.60 -12.16 12.39
C ALA A 117 3.97 -11.55 12.72
N GLU A 118 4.91 -11.56 11.77
CA GLU A 118 6.28 -11.03 11.94
C GLU A 118 6.39 -9.55 11.55
N ALA A 119 5.48 -9.05 10.71
CA ALA A 119 5.41 -7.64 10.33
C ALA A 119 5.01 -6.75 11.52
N ASP A 120 5.40 -5.47 11.47
CA ASP A 120 5.00 -4.46 12.46
C ASP A 120 3.51 -4.13 12.34
N GLY A 121 2.95 -4.23 11.13
CA GLY A 121 1.57 -3.91 10.87
C GLY A 121 1.14 -4.13 9.44
N PHE A 122 0.10 -3.42 9.03
CA PHE A 122 -0.38 -3.40 7.65
C PHE A 122 -0.61 -1.97 7.14
N ALA A 123 -0.60 -1.80 5.83
CA ALA A 123 -0.93 -0.53 5.18
C ALA A 123 -2.35 -0.59 4.62
N VAL A 124 -3.07 0.53 4.65
CA VAL A 124 -4.37 0.65 4.00
C VAL A 124 -4.43 1.90 3.14
N ASN A 125 -5.38 1.90 2.20
CA ASN A 125 -5.71 3.02 1.33
C ASN A 125 -4.62 3.38 0.31
N VAL A 126 -3.60 2.53 0.13
CA VAL A 126 -2.50 2.77 -0.83
C VAL A 126 -3.06 3.06 -2.21
N SER A 127 -2.66 4.19 -2.79
CA SER A 127 -3.14 4.67 -4.09
C SER A 127 -4.66 4.89 -4.18
N ASN A 128 -5.40 4.91 -3.08
CA ASN A 128 -6.84 5.13 -3.05
C ASN A 128 -7.19 6.47 -2.40
N HIS A 129 -8.48 6.68 -2.11
CA HIS A 129 -9.05 7.98 -1.80
C HIS A 129 -10.00 7.92 -0.61
N GLN A 130 -10.06 6.82 0.14
CA GLN A 130 -10.90 6.74 1.34
C GLN A 130 -10.44 7.77 2.37
N THR A 131 -11.38 8.39 3.08
CA THR A 131 -11.04 9.41 4.09
C THR A 131 -10.25 8.78 5.24
N ASN A 132 -9.60 9.62 6.06
CA ASN A 132 -8.87 9.15 7.23
C ASN A 132 -9.80 8.41 8.20
N GLU A 133 -11.02 8.91 8.40
CA GLU A 133 -12.00 8.31 9.33
C GLU A 133 -12.42 6.91 8.86
N VAL A 134 -12.72 6.76 7.57
CA VAL A 134 -13.11 5.46 6.99
C VAL A 134 -11.94 4.48 7.04
N SER A 135 -10.75 4.94 6.68
CA SER A 135 -9.54 4.10 6.65
C SER A 135 -9.11 3.66 8.05
N SER A 136 -9.13 4.57 9.02
CA SER A 136 -8.83 4.29 10.43
C SER A 136 -9.85 3.31 11.02
N ALA A 137 -11.17 3.55 10.81
CA ALA A 137 -12.19 2.64 11.29
C ALA A 137 -12.06 1.24 10.70
N TYR A 138 -11.75 1.12 9.41
CA TYR A 138 -11.48 -0.15 8.74
C TYR A 138 -10.25 -0.86 9.32
N ALA A 139 -9.15 -0.14 9.46
CA ALA A 139 -7.90 -0.69 10.00
C ALA A 139 -8.05 -1.16 11.45
N HIS A 140 -8.73 -0.41 12.31
CA HIS A 140 -9.02 -0.83 13.69
C HIS A 140 -9.81 -2.13 13.75
N ARG A 141 -10.82 -2.28 12.88
CA ARG A 141 -11.56 -3.55 12.82
C ARG A 141 -10.67 -4.68 12.36
N LEU A 142 -9.87 -4.49 11.31
CA LEU A 142 -8.94 -5.51 10.83
C LEU A 142 -7.90 -5.90 11.90
N ALA A 143 -7.31 -4.93 12.60
CA ALA A 143 -6.38 -5.17 13.69
C ALA A 143 -7.00 -6.03 14.80
N ARG A 144 -8.26 -5.77 15.16
CA ARG A 144 -9.00 -6.60 16.13
C ARG A 144 -9.22 -8.02 15.61
N GLU A 145 -9.63 -8.20 14.36
CA GLU A 145 -9.86 -9.53 13.76
C GLU A 145 -8.55 -10.33 13.61
N LEU A 146 -7.40 -9.65 13.49
CA LEU A 146 -6.07 -10.27 13.51
C LEU A 146 -5.64 -10.74 14.91
N GLY A 147 -6.38 -10.40 15.97
CA GLY A 147 -6.08 -10.74 17.37
C GLY A 147 -5.65 -9.56 18.23
N GLY A 148 -5.69 -8.32 17.70
CA GLY A 148 -5.22 -7.12 18.37
C GLY A 148 -3.71 -6.91 18.26
N GLY A 149 -3.23 -5.73 18.64
CA GLY A 149 -1.80 -5.40 18.76
C GLY A 149 -1.04 -5.13 17.46
N LYS A 150 -1.65 -5.35 16.28
CA LYS A 150 -1.05 -4.91 15.01
C LYS A 150 -1.32 -3.44 14.77
N HIS A 151 -0.24 -2.70 14.48
CA HIS A 151 -0.30 -1.31 14.09
C HIS A 151 -0.66 -1.20 12.61
N PHE A 152 -0.94 0.02 12.15
CA PHE A 152 -1.18 0.28 10.74
C PHE A 152 -0.70 1.66 10.31
N VAL A 153 -0.55 1.83 9.00
CA VAL A 153 -0.32 3.11 8.34
C VAL A 153 -1.39 3.36 7.29
N ILE A 154 -1.70 4.63 7.03
CA ILE A 154 -2.71 5.03 6.05
C ILE A 154 -2.06 5.87 4.97
N ASP A 155 -2.30 5.52 3.70
CA ASP A 155 -1.96 6.41 2.59
C ASP A 155 -2.95 7.60 2.54
N THR A 156 -2.44 8.80 2.75
CA THR A 156 -3.18 10.07 2.72
C THR A 156 -2.80 10.95 1.54
N SER A 157 -2.06 10.41 0.57
CA SER A 157 -1.55 11.14 -0.60
C SER A 157 -2.62 11.91 -1.35
N ARG A 158 -3.83 11.35 -1.51
CA ARG A 158 -4.88 11.90 -2.39
C ARG A 158 -6.29 11.90 -1.80
N ASN A 159 -6.44 11.71 -0.50
CA ASN A 159 -7.74 11.48 0.13
C ASN A 159 -8.41 12.73 0.74
N GLY A 160 -7.88 13.94 0.53
CA GLY A 160 -8.35 15.15 1.20
C GLY A 160 -9.81 15.54 0.91
N ASN A 161 -10.36 15.09 -0.22
CA ASN A 161 -11.79 15.26 -0.56
C ASN A 161 -12.59 13.94 -0.52
N GLY A 162 -12.01 12.87 0.04
CA GLY A 162 -12.59 11.52 0.06
C GLY A 162 -12.63 10.82 -1.31
N PRO A 163 -13.43 9.76 -1.48
CA PRO A 163 -13.51 9.02 -2.73
C PRO A 163 -14.43 9.70 -3.76
N TYR A 164 -14.18 9.43 -5.03
CA TYR A 164 -15.10 9.79 -6.11
C TYR A 164 -16.28 8.82 -6.17
N ARG A 165 -17.48 9.32 -6.50
CA ARG A 165 -18.73 8.51 -6.50
C ARG A 165 -19.16 7.98 -7.87
N GLY A 166 -18.38 8.23 -8.92
CA GLY A 166 -18.68 7.72 -10.27
C GLY A 166 -18.03 6.36 -10.56
N THR A 167 -18.13 5.92 -11.81
CA THR A 167 -17.53 4.67 -12.27
C THR A 167 -16.00 4.72 -12.22
N GLN A 168 -15.34 3.56 -12.09
CA GLN A 168 -13.87 3.44 -12.02
C GLN A 168 -13.27 4.46 -11.04
N ALA A 169 -13.85 4.54 -9.84
CA ALA A 169 -13.61 5.60 -8.87
C ALA A 169 -12.17 5.73 -8.38
N TRP A 170 -11.36 4.71 -8.58
CA TRP A 170 -9.97 4.65 -8.17
C TRP A 170 -9.02 5.20 -9.24
N CYS A 171 -9.37 5.16 -10.53
CA CYS A 171 -8.44 5.45 -11.62
C CYS A 171 -8.54 6.92 -12.07
N ASN A 172 -7.51 7.71 -11.76
CA ASN A 172 -7.40 9.14 -12.06
C ASN A 172 -8.69 9.96 -11.78
N PRO A 173 -9.38 9.75 -10.64
CA PRO A 173 -10.67 10.40 -10.42
C PRO A 173 -10.54 11.93 -10.33
N PRO A 174 -11.51 12.68 -10.87
CA PRO A 174 -11.51 14.14 -10.76
C PRO A 174 -11.84 14.60 -9.34
N GLY A 175 -11.49 15.86 -9.05
CA GLY A 175 -11.91 16.56 -7.82
C GLY A 175 -11.27 16.07 -6.52
N ARG A 176 -10.30 15.15 -6.59
CA ARG A 176 -9.52 14.72 -5.42
C ARG A 176 -8.55 15.82 -4.99
N ALA A 177 -8.09 15.74 -3.75
CA ALA A 177 -7.19 16.72 -3.13
C ALA A 177 -6.09 15.99 -2.35
N LEU A 178 -4.93 16.64 -2.18
CA LEU A 178 -3.95 16.15 -1.20
C LEU A 178 -4.60 16.02 0.17
N GLY A 179 -4.29 14.94 0.88
CA GLY A 179 -4.73 14.73 2.26
C GLY A 179 -3.71 15.22 3.28
N THR A 180 -3.82 14.69 4.50
CA THR A 180 -2.89 14.99 5.60
C THR A 180 -1.44 14.73 5.16
N PRO A 181 -0.52 15.71 5.28
CA PRO A 181 0.90 15.49 5.03
C PRO A 181 1.48 14.37 5.91
N PRO A 182 2.56 13.70 5.50
CA PRO A 182 3.12 12.59 6.26
C PRO A 182 3.48 13.00 7.70
N THR A 183 2.97 12.25 8.68
CA THR A 183 3.21 12.52 10.11
C THR A 183 3.03 11.25 10.94
N ALA A 184 3.88 11.08 11.95
CA ALA A 184 3.72 10.07 13.00
C ALA A 184 2.90 10.59 14.20
N THR A 185 2.60 11.90 14.22
CA THR A 185 1.73 12.50 15.25
C THR A 185 0.28 12.34 14.80
N THR A 186 -0.29 11.17 15.06
CA THR A 186 -1.61 10.76 14.54
C THR A 186 -2.73 10.94 15.57
N GLY A 187 -2.38 10.96 16.86
CA GLY A 187 -3.34 10.98 17.97
C GLY A 187 -3.98 9.63 18.27
N ASP A 188 -3.61 8.58 17.54
CA ASP A 188 -4.12 7.22 17.66
C ASP A 188 -2.95 6.24 17.88
N PRO A 189 -2.89 5.54 19.02
CA PRO A 189 -1.75 4.69 19.35
C PRO A 189 -1.59 3.47 18.45
N SER A 190 -2.61 3.08 17.67
CA SER A 190 -2.51 1.96 16.71
C SER A 190 -2.16 2.42 15.29
N LEU A 191 -2.26 3.72 15.01
CA LEU A 191 -1.91 4.32 13.73
C LEU A 191 -0.50 4.93 13.83
N ASP A 192 0.47 4.24 13.25
CA ASP A 192 1.88 4.63 13.33
C ASP A 192 2.18 5.90 12.54
N ALA A 193 1.55 6.07 11.38
CA ALA A 193 1.72 7.24 10.54
C ALA A 193 0.62 7.40 9.49
N TYR A 194 0.30 8.66 9.20
CA TYR A 194 -0.18 9.03 7.88
C TYR A 194 1.02 9.14 6.96
N LEU A 195 0.97 8.52 5.79
CA LEU A 195 2.06 8.51 4.81
C LEU A 195 1.52 8.91 3.43
N TRP A 196 2.36 9.49 2.60
CA TRP A 196 2.09 9.58 1.16
C TRP A 196 2.81 8.42 0.50
N ILE A 197 2.11 7.30 0.35
CA ILE A 197 2.68 6.06 -0.19
C ILE A 197 2.62 6.14 -1.72
N LYS A 198 1.44 6.41 -2.29
CA LYS A 198 1.33 6.89 -3.67
C LYS A 198 1.94 8.28 -3.78
N ARG A 199 2.73 8.50 -4.84
CA ARG A 199 3.28 9.82 -5.18
C ARG A 199 2.19 10.68 -5.83
N PRO A 200 1.73 11.78 -5.21
CA PRO A 200 0.71 12.64 -5.79
C PRO A 200 1.22 13.29 -7.09
N GLY A 201 0.54 13.00 -8.20
CA GLY A 201 0.97 13.42 -9.53
C GLY A 201 1.28 12.27 -10.48
N GLU A 202 1.46 11.05 -9.98
CA GLU A 202 1.60 9.89 -10.86
C GLU A 202 0.24 9.36 -11.30
N SER A 203 0.10 9.10 -12.60
CA SER A 203 -1.10 8.48 -13.16
C SER A 203 -1.37 7.10 -12.55
N ASP A 204 -2.65 6.74 -12.43
CA ASP A 204 -3.10 5.39 -12.08
C ASP A 204 -3.21 4.47 -13.32
N GLY A 205 -3.11 5.02 -14.52
CA GLY A 205 -3.28 4.32 -15.80
C GLY A 205 -3.88 5.23 -16.87
N THR A 206 -4.07 4.70 -18.09
CA THR A 206 -4.54 5.50 -19.25
C THR A 206 -6.01 5.93 -19.18
N CYS A 207 -6.71 5.60 -18.08
CA CYS A 207 -8.07 6.02 -17.83
C CYS A 207 -8.20 7.55 -17.79
N ARG A 208 -9.36 8.05 -18.27
CA ARG A 208 -9.70 9.48 -18.26
C ARG A 208 -8.67 10.38 -18.94
N GLY A 209 -7.97 9.86 -19.94
CA GLY A 209 -6.93 10.58 -20.68
C GLY A 209 -5.63 10.75 -19.90
N GLY A 210 -5.43 9.98 -18.82
CA GLY A 210 -4.17 9.97 -18.09
C GLY A 210 -3.04 9.30 -18.88
N PRO A 211 -1.77 9.59 -18.53
CA PRO A 211 -0.61 8.83 -18.97
C PRO A 211 -0.60 7.37 -18.48
N GLU A 212 0.39 6.58 -18.88
CA GLU A 212 0.60 5.22 -18.35
C GLU A 212 0.79 5.24 -16.83
N ALA A 213 0.45 4.14 -16.17
CA ALA A 213 0.53 4.04 -14.72
C ALA A 213 1.94 4.32 -14.21
N GLY A 214 2.05 5.19 -13.20
CA GLY A 214 3.34 5.61 -12.63
C GLY A 214 4.03 6.77 -13.37
N GLN A 215 3.56 7.18 -14.56
CA GLN A 215 4.13 8.35 -15.23
C GLN A 215 3.70 9.64 -14.54
N TRP A 216 4.63 10.60 -14.47
CA TRP A 216 4.39 11.92 -13.90
C TRP A 216 3.40 12.72 -14.75
N TRP A 217 2.37 13.27 -14.11
CA TRP A 217 1.30 14.03 -14.74
C TRP A 217 1.12 15.39 -14.02
N PRO A 218 1.74 16.47 -14.54
CA PRO A 218 1.76 17.78 -13.88
C PRO A 218 0.36 18.33 -13.58
N GLU A 219 -0.58 18.21 -14.50
CA GLU A 219 -1.95 18.72 -14.35
C GLU A 219 -2.69 18.01 -13.22
N TYR A 220 -2.42 16.71 -13.05
CA TYR A 220 -3.01 15.93 -11.96
C TYR A 220 -2.44 16.36 -10.59
N ALA A 221 -1.11 16.51 -10.49
CA ALA A 221 -0.45 17.02 -9.29
C ALA A 221 -0.98 18.41 -8.89
N LEU A 222 -1.03 19.34 -9.85
CA LEU A 222 -1.55 20.70 -9.64
C LEU A 222 -3.01 20.68 -9.23
N GLY A 223 -3.83 19.81 -9.83
CA GLY A 223 -5.22 19.63 -9.43
C GLY A 223 -5.36 19.17 -7.98
N LEU A 224 -4.58 18.15 -7.56
CA LEU A 224 -4.59 17.66 -6.19
C LEU A 224 -4.19 18.77 -5.20
N ALA A 225 -3.11 19.49 -5.50
CA ALA A 225 -2.59 20.57 -4.66
C ALA A 225 -3.55 21.76 -4.56
N GLY A 226 -4.09 22.22 -5.70
CA GLY A 226 -5.00 23.36 -5.76
C GLY A 226 -6.35 23.14 -5.06
N ARG A 227 -6.67 21.89 -4.69
CA ARG A 227 -7.88 21.54 -3.93
C ARG A 227 -7.60 21.13 -2.48
N ALA A 228 -6.33 21.06 -2.08
CA ALA A 228 -5.95 20.75 -0.71
C ALA A 228 -6.47 21.86 0.23
N ARG A 229 -7.05 21.47 1.35
CA ARG A 229 -7.39 22.41 2.42
C ARG A 229 -6.14 22.57 3.28
N GLY A 230 -5.69 23.81 3.45
CA GLY A 230 -4.53 24.16 4.29
C GLY A 230 -4.76 23.89 5.76
#